data_AF-A0A946AVN1-F1
#
_entry.id   AF-A0A946AVN1-F1
#
_cell.length_a   1.000
_cell.length_b   1.000
_cell.length_c   1.000
_cell.angle_alpha   90.00
_cell.angle_beta   90.00
_cell.angle_gamma   90.00
#
_symmetry.space_group_name_H-M   'P 1'
#
loop_
_entity.id
_entity.type
_entity.pdbx_description
1 polymer ?
#
loop_
_entity_poly.entity_id
_entity_poly.type
_entity_poly.pdbx_seq_one_letter_code
_entity_poly.pdbx_strand_id
1 'polypeptide(L)'
;MAKKKNRGQINFFRVMAVIGVVVIIVVVKEFLNAAPSLPNSEIHKGPPSAQACLECHVKEIENTPIMPHRPMSNCIFCHEPS
;
A
#
# COMPACT_ATOMS: atom_id res chain seq x y z
N MET A 1 29.31 42.29 -1.29
CA MET A 1 28.28 42.11 -2.34
C MET A 1 27.12 41.32 -1.75
N ALA A 2 25.91 41.89 -1.67
CA ALA A 2 24.74 41.17 -1.17
C ALA A 2 24.30 40.13 -2.20
N LYS A 3 24.29 38.85 -1.82
CA LYS A 3 23.86 37.74 -2.68
C LYS A 3 22.40 37.97 -3.07
N LYS A 4 22.12 38.27 -4.34
CA LYS A 4 20.76 38.51 -4.84
C LYS A 4 19.94 37.23 -4.62
N LYS A 5 19.06 37.23 -3.63
CA LYS A 5 18.25 36.06 -3.25
C LYS A 5 17.28 35.76 -4.40
N ASN A 6 17.57 34.73 -5.19
CA ASN A 6 16.77 34.34 -6.35
C ASN A 6 15.44 33.69 -5.90
N ARG A 7 14.49 34.52 -5.46
CA ARG A 7 13.19 34.08 -4.91
C ARG A 7 12.41 33.21 -5.91
N GLY A 8 12.54 33.46 -7.22
CA GLY A 8 11.90 32.65 -8.26
C GLY A 8 12.38 31.20 -8.26
N GLN A 9 13.69 30.99 -8.22
CA GLN A 9 14.29 29.66 -8.16
C GLN A 9 13.91 28.92 -6.86
N ILE A 10 13.88 29.62 -5.73
CA ILE A 10 13.45 29.03 -4.44
C ILE A 10 11.98 28.60 -4.51
N ASN A 11 11.10 29.44 -5.07
CA ASN A 11 9.68 29.11 -5.20
C ASN A 11 9.46 27.96 -6.18
N PHE A 12 10.21 27.92 -7.29
CA PHE A 12 10.18 26.79 -8.24
C PHE A 12 10.47 25.46 -7.53
N PHE A 13 11.57 25.36 -6.79
CA PHE A 13 11.91 24.13 -6.09
C PHE A 13 10.90 23.76 -4.99
N ARG A 14 10.29 24.76 -4.32
CA ARG A 14 9.21 24.51 -3.37
C ARG A 14 7.98 23.89 -4.04
N VAL A 15 7.56 24.43 -5.18
CA VAL A 15 6.43 23.86 -5.94
C VAL A 15 6.76 22.46 -6.43
N MET A 16 7.96 22.25 -6.97
CA MET A 16 8.41 20.91 -7.39
C MET A 16 8.43 19.92 -6.23
N ALA A 17 8.87 20.33 -5.03
CA ALA A 17 8.84 19.50 -3.84
C ALA A 17 7.40 19.13 -3.44
N VAL A 18 6.46 20.08 -3.49
CA VAL A 18 5.04 19.82 -3.21
C VAL A 18 4.47 18.82 -4.22
N ILE A 19 4.74 18.99 -5.51
CA ILE A 19 4.32 18.04 -6.54
C ILE A 19 4.90 16.65 -6.26
N GLY A 20 6.19 16.57 -5.93
CA GLY A 20 6.84 15.31 -5.57
C GLY A 20 6.15 14.60 -4.40
N VAL A 21 5.78 15.33 -3.35
CA VAL A 21 5.04 14.78 -2.21
C VAL A 21 3.67 14.26 -2.64
N VAL A 22 2.93 15.00 -3.47
CA VAL A 22 1.61 14.57 -3.98
C VAL A 22 1.75 13.28 -4.79
N VAL A 23 2.74 13.20 -5.68
CA VAL A 23 2.98 12.00 -6.49
C VAL A 23 3.30 10.79 -5.61
N ILE A 24 4.15 10.95 -4.59
CA ILE A 24 4.46 9.86 -3.65
C ILE A 24 3.19 9.36 -2.95
N ILE A 25 2.35 10.28 -2.46
CA ILE A 25 1.10 9.91 -1.78
C ILE A 25 0.18 9.13 -2.72
N VAL A 26 0.02 9.58 -3.96
CA VAL A 26 -0.82 8.90 -4.96
C VAL A 26 -0.26 7.50 -5.25
N VAL A 27 1.03 7.38 -5.53
CA VAL A 27 1.66 6.07 -5.83
C VAL A 27 1.50 5.10 -4.66
N VAL A 28 1.72 5.55 -3.42
CA VAL A 28 1.52 4.70 -2.23
C VAL A 28 0.06 4.27 -2.11
N LYS A 29 -0.90 5.18 -2.35
CA LYS A 29 -2.33 4.87 -2.28
C LYS A 29 -2.73 3.84 -3.35
N GLU A 30 -2.31 4.04 -4.60
CA GLU A 30 -2.59 3.10 -5.68
C GLU A 30 -1.96 1.72 -5.43
N PHE A 31 -0.75 1.69 -4.86
CA PHE A 31 -0.11 0.43 -4.47
C PHE A 31 -0.91 -0.33 -3.41
N LEU A 32 -1.44 0.36 -2.40
CA LEU A 32 -2.29 -0.26 -1.37
C LEU A 32 -3.63 -0.74 -1.97
N ASN A 33 -4.23 0.05 -2.86
CA ASN A 33 -5.49 -0.29 -3.54
C ASN A 33 -5.36 -1.41 -4.59
N ALA A 34 -4.14 -1.74 -5.02
CA ALA A 34 -3.92 -2.82 -5.98
C ALA A 34 -4.16 -4.20 -5.39
N ALA A 35 -4.23 -4.32 -4.06
CA ALA A 35 -4.57 -5.57 -3.40
C ALA A 35 -6.06 -5.91 -3.63
N PRO A 36 -6.39 -7.18 -3.98
CA PRO A 36 -7.77 -7.59 -4.18
C PRO A 36 -8.57 -7.51 -2.87
N SER A 37 -9.82 -7.07 -2.97
CA SER A 37 -10.73 -7.04 -1.83
C SER A 37 -10.98 -8.44 -1.26
N LEU A 38 -11.14 -8.54 0.05
CA LEU A 38 -11.50 -9.77 0.74
C LEU A 38 -12.98 -10.11 0.44
N PRO A 39 -13.27 -11.24 -0.23
CA PRO A 39 -14.63 -11.58 -0.62
C PRO A 39 -15.47 -12.08 0.56
N ASN A 40 -16.74 -11.67 0.64
CA ASN A 40 -17.69 -12.20 1.61
C ASN A 40 -18.08 -13.65 1.28
N SER A 41 -17.23 -14.60 1.67
CA SER A 41 -17.38 -16.03 1.44
C SER A 41 -17.19 -16.80 2.75
N GLU A 42 -17.71 -18.02 2.85
CA GLU A 42 -17.66 -18.78 4.12
C GLU A 42 -16.24 -18.99 4.66
N ILE A 43 -15.27 -19.15 3.77
CA ILE A 43 -13.84 -19.31 4.09
C ILE A 43 -13.15 -18.00 4.50
N HIS A 44 -13.73 -16.84 4.18
CA HIS A 44 -13.23 -15.52 4.55
C HIS A 44 -14.18 -14.81 5.54
N LYS A 45 -15.11 -15.55 6.17
CA LYS A 45 -16.03 -15.00 7.18
C LYS A 45 -15.28 -14.72 8.49
N GLY A 46 -15.51 -13.53 9.04
CA GLY A 46 -14.91 -13.07 10.29
C GLY A 46 -13.55 -12.40 10.08
N PRO A 47 -12.90 -11.89 11.14
CA PRO A 47 -11.53 -11.40 11.05
C PRO A 47 -10.56 -12.58 11.25
N PRO A 48 -10.07 -13.25 10.20
CA PRO A 48 -8.99 -14.20 10.37
C PRO A 48 -7.78 -13.45 10.94
N SER A 49 -7.11 -14.04 11.92
CA SER A 49 -5.79 -13.55 12.30
C SER A 49 -4.87 -13.64 11.08
N ALA A 50 -3.91 -12.73 10.94
CA ALA A 50 -2.96 -12.80 9.83
C ALA A 50 -2.27 -14.18 9.75
N GLN A 51 -2.10 -14.85 10.88
CA GLN A 51 -1.57 -16.22 10.94
C GLN A 51 -2.46 -17.23 10.21
N ALA A 52 -3.78 -17.17 10.36
CA ALA A 52 -4.71 -18.03 9.63
C ALA A 52 -4.66 -17.76 8.11
N CYS A 53 -4.53 -16.51 7.69
CA CYS A 53 -4.36 -16.17 6.28
C CYS A 53 -3.07 -16.77 5.71
N LEU A 54 -1.96 -16.64 6.44
CA LEU A 54 -0.65 -17.14 6.03
C LEU A 54 -0.59 -18.67 5.95
N GLU A 55 -1.33 -19.37 6.80
CA GLU A 55 -1.41 -20.83 6.73
C GLU A 55 -2.02 -21.28 5.41
N CYS A 56 -3.10 -20.66 4.94
CA CYS A 56 -3.72 -21.03 3.67
C CYS A 56 -2.97 -20.46 2.44
N HIS A 57 -2.58 -19.17 2.47
CA HIS A 57 -2.03 -18.47 1.29
C HIS A 57 -0.52 -18.66 1.06
N VAL A 58 0.23 -19.19 2.03
CA VAL A 58 1.68 -19.42 1.90
C VAL A 58 2.04 -20.91 1.93
N LYS A 59 1.31 -21.74 2.69
CA LYS A 59 1.65 -23.17 2.83
C LYS A 59 1.04 -24.07 1.75
N GLU A 60 0.45 -23.51 0.70
CA GLU A 60 -0.09 -24.24 -0.46
C GLU A 60 -1.06 -25.38 -0.09
N ILE A 61 -1.82 -25.23 1.01
CA ILE A 61 -2.68 -26.31 1.54
C ILE A 61 -3.81 -26.65 0.54
N GLU A 62 -4.20 -25.67 -0.29
CA GLU A 62 -5.06 -25.80 -1.47
C GLU A 62 -4.57 -24.83 -2.55
N ASN A 63 -4.94 -25.04 -3.83
CA ASN A 63 -4.59 -24.26 -5.03
C ASN A 63 -5.01 -22.76 -4.97
N THR A 64 -4.53 -22.05 -3.95
CA THR A 64 -4.77 -20.64 -3.73
C THR A 64 -3.63 -19.85 -4.36
N PRO A 65 -3.91 -18.70 -5.01
CA PRO A 65 -2.86 -17.90 -5.61
C PRO A 65 -1.89 -17.41 -4.53
N ILE A 66 -0.65 -17.89 -4.60
CA ILE A 66 0.45 -17.42 -3.75
C ILE A 66 0.81 -16.02 -4.23
N MET A 67 0.48 -15.02 -3.45
CA MET A 67 1.00 -13.68 -3.66
C MET A 67 2.30 -13.57 -2.85
N PRO A 68 3.46 -13.26 -3.45
CA PRO A 68 4.73 -13.16 -2.74
C PRO A 68 4.74 -11.93 -1.82
N HIS A 69 4.10 -12.04 -0.66
CA HIS A 69 4.16 -11.06 0.40
C HIS A 69 5.31 -11.41 1.35
N ARG A 70 5.91 -10.40 1.98
CA ARG A 70 6.74 -10.66 3.17
C ARG A 70 5.82 -11.05 4.34
N PRO A 71 6.31 -11.70 5.40
CA PRO A 71 5.51 -11.90 6.60
C PRO A 71 4.96 -10.55 7.09
N MET A 72 3.64 -10.46 7.17
CA MET A 72 2.92 -9.26 7.64
C MET A 72 2.03 -9.63 8.82
N SER A 73 1.83 -8.68 9.74
CA SER A 73 1.01 -8.87 10.94
C SER A 73 -0.48 -8.67 10.69
N ASN A 74 -0.87 -8.04 9.57
CA ASN A 74 -2.26 -7.79 9.21
C ASN A 74 -2.44 -7.78 7.68
N CYS A 75 -3.31 -8.65 7.16
CA CYS A 75 -3.63 -8.73 5.74
C CYS A 75 -4.78 -7.80 5.33
N ILE A 76 -5.69 -7.48 6.27
CA ILE A 76 -6.91 -6.69 6.01
C ILE A 76 -6.58 -5.22 5.74
N PHE A 77 -5.37 -4.77 6.09
CA PHE A 77 -4.90 -3.41 5.80
C PHE A 77 -4.81 -3.12 4.29
N CYS A 78 -4.45 -4.10 3.47
CA CYS A 78 -4.47 -3.98 2.01
C CYS A 78 -5.67 -4.70 1.39
N HIS A 79 -6.10 -5.81 1.99
CA HIS A 79 -7.24 -6.59 1.52
C HIS A 79 -8.53 -6.16 2.24
N GLU A 80 -9.07 -5.01 1.86
CA GLU A 80 -10.30 -4.49 2.48
C GLU A 80 -11.50 -5.41 2.21
N PRO A 81 -12.42 -5.59 3.18
CA PRO A 81 -13.67 -6.31 2.96
C PRO A 81 -14.47 -5.68 1.83
N SER A 82 -14.97 -6.51 0.92
CA SER A 82 -15.94 -6.11 -0.12
C SER A 82 -17.35 -5.95 0.41
#